data_AF-A0A920W1U1-F1
#
_entry.id   AF-A0A920W1U1-F1
#
_cell.length_a   1.000
_cell.length_b   1.000
_cell.length_c   1.000
_cell.angle_alpha   90.00
_cell.angle_beta   90.00
_cell.angle_gamma   90.00
#
_symmetry.space_group_name_H-M   'P 1'
#
loop_
_entity.id
_entity.type
_entity.pdbx_description
1 polymer ?
#
loop_
_entity_poly.entity_id
_entity_poly.type
_entity_poly.pdbx_seq_one_letter_code
_entity_poly.pdbx_strand_id
1 'polypeptide(L)' 'METTGPDGQTQNYDQLVARGSTLKNPQDRKKVYDEAQVLLTEIEVPMIPLFLFLLKKPFLGKPYIRGFKTNAMELFI' A
#
# COMPACT_ATOMS: atom_id res chain seq x y z
N MET A 1 18.10 9.02 -27.15
CA MET A 1 19.03 9.32 -26.04
C MET A 1 18.60 10.66 -25.46
N GLU A 2 18.63 10.79 -24.13
CA GLU A 2 18.14 11.91 -23.29
C GLU A 2 16.61 12.00 -23.17
N THR A 3 16.02 12.07 -21.97
CA THR A 3 16.44 12.87 -20.80
C THR A 3 16.50 12.09 -19.48
N THR A 4 17.63 12.21 -18.81
CA THR A 4 17.85 11.93 -17.38
C THR A 4 17.41 13.14 -16.56
N GLY A 5 16.33 13.02 -15.79
CA GLY A 5 16.11 13.86 -14.60
C GLY A 5 16.85 13.26 -13.39
N PRO A 6 16.99 13.98 -12.26
CA PRO A 6 17.67 13.47 -11.07
C PRO A 6 16.90 12.33 -10.38
N ASP A 7 15.73 11.97 -10.91
CA ASP A 7 14.69 11.13 -10.30
C ASP A 7 14.52 9.79 -11.07
N GLY A 8 15.62 9.23 -11.54
CA GLY A 8 15.70 8.26 -12.64
C GLY A 8 15.19 6.82 -12.45
N GLN A 9 14.17 6.55 -11.63
CA GLN A 9 13.55 5.21 -11.55
C GLN A 9 12.06 5.34 -11.21
N THR A 10 11.15 5.10 -12.17
CA THR A 10 9.76 4.57 -11.97
C THR A 10 8.84 4.60 -13.21
N GLN A 11 9.30 4.79 -14.46
CA GLN A 11 8.37 4.75 -15.63
C GLN A 11 7.56 3.43 -15.70
N ASN A 12 8.17 2.30 -15.32
CA ASN A 12 7.48 1.01 -15.28
C ASN A 12 6.50 0.91 -14.10
N TYR A 13 6.84 1.45 -12.93
CA TYR A 13 5.96 1.48 -11.78
C TYR A 13 4.72 2.33 -12.04
N ASP A 14 4.91 3.54 -12.59
CA ASP A 14 3.82 4.48 -12.87
C ASP A 14 2.82 3.88 -13.86
N GLN A 15 3.29 3.13 -14.86
CA GLN A 15 2.44 2.39 -15.79
C GLN A 15 1.64 1.28 -15.10
N LEU A 16 2.25 0.54 -14.17
CA LEU A 16 1.57 -0.51 -13.39
C LEU A 16 0.51 0.10 -12.48
N VAL A 17 0.81 1.20 -11.79
CA VAL A 17 -0.14 1.90 -10.93
C VAL A 17 -1.31 2.48 -11.74
N ALA A 18 -1.02 3.13 -12.87
CA ALA A 18 -2.04 3.65 -13.77
C ALA A 18 -2.95 2.52 -14.27
N ARG A 19 -2.39 1.39 -14.70
CA ARG A 19 -3.15 0.22 -15.14
C ARG A 19 -4.02 -0.34 -14.01
N GLY A 20 -3.45 -0.57 -12.83
CA GLY A 20 -4.15 -1.07 -11.65
C GLY A 20 -5.35 -0.21 -11.26
N SER A 21 -5.24 1.11 -11.40
CA SER A 21 -6.32 2.06 -11.08
C SER A 21 -7.55 1.92 -12.00
N THR A 22 -7.35 1.50 -13.25
CA THR A 22 -8.42 1.37 -14.25
C THR A 22 -9.12 0.01 -14.23
N LEU A 23 -8.51 -1.01 -13.60
CA LEU A 23 -9.05 -2.36 -13.56
C LEU A 23 -10.22 -2.47 -12.58
N LYS A 24 -11.39 -2.89 -13.09
CA LYS A 24 -12.60 -3.12 -12.28
C LYS A 24 -12.59 -4.47 -11.57
N ASN A 25 -11.93 -5.47 -12.14
CA ASN A 25 -11.86 -6.81 -11.54
C ASN A 25 -10.85 -6.79 -10.36
N PRO A 26 -11.29 -7.13 -9.13
CA PRO A 26 -10.42 -7.13 -7.97
C PRO A 26 -9.23 -8.08 -8.08
N GLN A 27 -9.40 -9.23 -8.74
CA GLN A 27 -8.34 -10.24 -8.87
C GLN A 27 -7.24 -9.78 -9.82
N ASP A 28 -7.63 -9.17 -10.94
CA ASP A 28 -6.68 -8.64 -11.92
C ASP A 28 -5.95 -7.41 -11.38
N ARG A 29 -6.68 -6.56 -10.64
CA ARG A 29 -6.10 -5.41 -9.94
C ARG A 29 -5.08 -5.84 -8.89
N LYS A 30 -5.36 -6.92 -8.15
CA LYS A 30 -4.43 -7.45 -7.15
C LYS A 30 -3.11 -7.87 -7.79
N LYS A 31 -3.15 -8.63 -8.89
CA LYS A 31 -1.93 -9.08 -9.60
C LYS A 31 -1.04 -7.90 -10.02
N VAL A 32 -1.64 -6.85 -10.55
CA VAL A 32 -0.90 -5.65 -10.97
C VAL A 32 -0.23 -4.94 -9.79
N TYR A 33 -0.90 -4.87 -8.64
CA TYR A 33 -0.29 -4.28 -7.43
C TYR A 33 0.74 -5.19 -6.78
N ASP A 34 0.58 -6.51 -6.85
CA ASP A 34 1.59 -7.47 -6.38
C ASP A 34 2.90 -7.28 -7.18
N GLU A 35 2.82 -7.12 -8.50
CA GLU A 35 3.96 -6.81 -9.37
C GLU A 35 4.59 -5.45 -9.04
N ALA A 36 3.77 -4.43 -8.82
CA ALA A 36 4.25 -3.10 -8.43
C ALA A 36 4.96 -3.12 -7.07
N GLN A 37 4.48 -3.93 -6.11
CA GLN A 37 5.08 -4.07 -4.79
C GLN A 37 6.48 -4.72 -4.88
N VAL A 38 6.63 -5.79 -5.65
CA VAL A 38 7.94 -6.44 -5.86
C VAL A 38 8.95 -5.45 -6.45
N LEU A 39 8.53 -4.64 -7.44
CA LEU A 39 9.38 -3.60 -8.00
C LEU A 39 9.85 -2.60 -6.92
N LEU A 40 8.93 -2.16 -6.05
CA LEU A 40 9.16 -1.17 -5.00
C LEU A 40 10.00 -1.70 -3.81
N THR A 41 9.88 -2.98 -3.48
CA THR A 41 10.48 -3.54 -2.25
C THR A 41 11.68 -4.44 -2.50
N GLU A 42 11.82 -5.01 -3.70
CA GLU A 42 12.84 -6.04 -3.99
C GLU A 42 13.79 -5.64 -5.13
N ILE A 43 13.29 -4.97 -6.17
CA ILE A 43 14.10 -4.69 -7.38
C ILE A 43 14.78 -3.33 -7.30
N GLU A 44 13.99 -2.26 -7.27
CA GLU A 44 14.53 -0.89 -7.22
C GLU A 44 14.84 -0.48 -5.77
N VAL A 45 14.25 -1.20 -4.80
CA VAL A 45 14.32 -0.98 -3.34
C VAL A 45 14.22 0.50 -2.91
N PRO A 46 13.30 1.33 -3.47
CA PRO A 46 13.08 2.67 -2.96
C PRO A 46 12.41 2.69 -1.57
N MET A 47 11.70 1.62 -1.18
CA MET A 47 10.99 1.54 0.10
C MET A 47 11.19 0.19 0.79
N ILE A 48 11.66 0.23 2.04
CA ILE A 48 11.76 -0.95 2.92
C ILE A 48 10.77 -0.78 4.09
N PRO A 49 9.62 -1.49 4.11
CA PRO A 49 8.64 -1.35 5.18
C PRO A 49 9.13 -2.02 6.47
N LEU A 50 9.46 -1.21 7.49
CA LEU A 50 9.98 -1.70 8.78
C LEU A 50 8.88 -2.16 9.75
N PHE A 51 7.66 -1.63 9.64
CA PHE A 51 6.54 -2.00 10.51
C PHE A 51 5.18 -1.68 9.88
N LEU A 52 4.21 -2.60 10.03
CA LEU A 52 2.81 -2.40 9.66
C LEU A 52 1.96 -2.22 10.93
N PHE A 53 1.73 -0.97 11.32
CA PHE A 53 1.07 -0.59 12.58
C PHE A 53 -0.39 -1.03 12.70
N LEU A 54 -1.05 -1.31 11.58
CA LEU A 54 -2.46 -1.73 11.53
C LEU A 54 -2.70 -3.19 12.01
N LEU A 55 -1.67 -4.04 12.06
CA LEU A 55 -1.83 -5.46 12.43
C LEU A 55 -1.90 -5.72 13.94
N LYS A 56 -1.48 -4.76 14.78
CA LYS A 56 -1.39 -4.93 16.23
C LYS A 56 -1.48 -3.58 16.96
N LYS A 57 -2.67 -2.98 17.02
CA LYS A 57 -2.94 -1.97 18.05
C LYS A 57 -3.48 -2.63 19.32
N PRO A 58 -2.79 -2.54 20.47
CA PRO A 58 -3.41 -2.88 21.75
C PRO A 58 -4.43 -1.79 22.08
N PHE A 59 -5.71 -2.08 21.82
CA PHE A 59 -6.80 -1.20 22.20
C PHE A 59 -6.90 -1.16 23.73
N LEU A 60 -6.61 0.01 24.33
CA LEU A 60 -6.68 0.21 25.78
C LEU A 60 -8.00 0.89 26.16
N GLY A 61 -9.07 0.10 26.24
CA GLY A 61 -10.40 0.54 26.64
C GLY A 61 -10.67 0.28 28.13
N LYS A 62 -11.42 1.17 28.77
CA LYS A 62 -11.94 0.91 30.13
C LYS A 62 -13.01 -0.21 30.07
N PRO A 63 -13.10 -1.11 31.07
CA PRO A 63 -13.88 -2.36 31.00
C PRO A 63 -15.40 -2.16 30.90
N TYR A 64 -15.90 -0.96 31.13
CA TYR A 64 -17.33 -0.63 31.06
C TYR A 64 -17.79 -0.07 29.71
N ILE A 65 -16.87 0.16 28.77
CA ILE A 65 -17.19 0.61 27.41
C ILE A 65 -17.53 -0.63 26.57
N ARG A 66 -18.83 -0.87 26.34
CA ARG A 66 -19.32 -1.95 25.47
C ARG A 66 -19.72 -1.37 24.12
N GLY A 67 -19.30 -2.02 23.03
CA GLY A 67 -19.72 -1.66 21.67
C GLY A 67 -18.78 -0.76 20.88
N PHE A 68 -17.53 -0.55 21.33
CA PHE A 68 -16.54 0.22 20.59
C PHE A 68 -16.07 -0.55 19.35
N LYS A 69 -16.48 -0.10 18.16
CA LYS A 69 -16.08 -0.72 16.89
C LYS A 69 -14.94 0.08 16.28
N THR A 70 -13.75 -0.51 16.19
CA THR A 70 -12.66 0.04 15.40
C THR A 70 -12.83 -0.41 13.95
N ASN A 71 -12.89 0.54 13.01
CA ASN A 71 -12.84 0.23 11.59
C ASN A 71 -11.40 -0.21 11.21
N ALA A 72 -11.23 -0.96 10.12
CA ALA A 72 -9.91 -1.31 9.57
C ALA A 72 -9.07 -0.09 9.17
N MET A 73 -9.70 1.08 8.98
CA MET A 73 -9.03 2.37 8.80
C MET A 73 -8.71 3.11 10.11
N GLU A 74 -8.97 2.48 11.27
CA GLU A 74 -8.82 3.05 12.62
C GLU A 74 -9.61 4.34 12.88
N LEU A 75 -10.60 4.62 12.04
CA LEU A 75 -11.53 5.73 12.21
C LEU A 75 -12.58 5.37 13.27
N PHE A 76 -12.89 6.34 14.13
CA PHE A 76 -14.01 6.27 15.08
C PHE A 76 -15.28 6.73 14.37
N ILE A 77 -16.27 5.84 14.29
CA ILE A 77 -17.56 6.07 13.62
C ILE A 77 -18.68 5.81 14.63
#